data_AF-A0A8B6D747-F1
#
_entry.id   AF-A0A8B6D747-F1
#
_cell.length_a   1.000
_cell.length_b   1.000
_cell.length_c   1.000
_cell.angle_alpha   90.00
_cell.angle_beta   90.00
_cell.angle_gamma   90.00
#
_symmetry.space_group_name_H-M   'P 1'
#
loop_
_entity.id
_entity.type
_entity.pdbx_description
1 polymer ?
#
loop_
_entity_poly.entity_id
_entity_poly.type
_entity_poly.pdbx_seq_one_letter_code
_entity_poly.pdbx_strand_id
1 'polypeptide(L)'
;MKFLWTLSYVCSILHILGGEIFSSVYKLSILAKEEGKLLEAFKKYVTIQNNDQKSVSFELQRLLNDLEPPVSQSCQDPKYAENPINAYHLIGRFVYKWPVVFANILCEDCELDEAALHLNMTYQTVNANIDYWPDDYDVKATAQALLRLRIFYYFNIDEVINACVLFGEHCQPLNPSQIIKLIRIAADSSMLHEARLWCEALLRKLQFSSHLDEYINEVAILRLLATIFNKAGMVGRAADILVPLTQSGHSEIDREYEFYKNIVNETSEPPDIPLTTDEYDSQYKQLCRENRKTPQELSELYCYLSNTSIPYYKGKVEIVNLQPVIYLFHDVISNDEAAYFRNEATKKFERSVVLGDDGKGFKTDKVRVSQTAWLFDNIGIVKRATRRVGLLTGLVTTSSTNSSNAEPFQIVNYGIGGMYNPHFDTLNSILFR
;
A
#
# COMPACT_ATOMS: atom_id res chain seq x y z
N MET A 1 26.03 -28.37 38.01
CA MET A 1 24.62 -27.95 38.22
C MET A 1 24.35 -26.71 37.40
N LYS A 2 23.89 -26.88 36.16
CA LYS A 2 23.42 -25.83 35.25
C LYS A 2 22.14 -26.36 34.60
N PHE A 3 21.28 -25.42 34.21
CA PHE A 3 20.02 -25.54 33.47
C PHE A 3 18.75 -25.70 34.31
N LEU A 4 18.10 -24.55 34.53
CA LEU A 4 16.66 -24.40 34.69
C LEU A 4 16.31 -22.93 34.44
N TRP A 5 16.16 -22.52 33.18
CA TRP A 5 15.41 -21.32 32.80
C TRP A 5 14.81 -21.56 31.41
N THR A 6 13.57 -22.04 31.38
CA THR A 6 12.72 -22.03 30.20
C THR A 6 11.35 -21.49 30.59
N LEU A 7 10.93 -20.47 29.82
CA LEU A 7 9.56 -20.01 29.59
C LEU A 7 8.74 -19.49 30.78
N SER A 8 8.68 -18.15 30.88
CA SER A 8 7.40 -17.43 30.85
C SER A 8 7.68 -15.94 30.62
N TYR A 9 7.70 -15.52 29.35
CA TYR A 9 7.50 -14.12 28.98
C TYR A 9 6.15 -14.04 28.28
N VAL A 10 5.08 -13.99 29.08
CA VAL A 10 3.81 -13.44 28.63
C VAL A 10 4.03 -11.94 28.53
N CYS A 11 4.35 -11.47 27.33
CA CYS A 11 4.51 -10.05 27.06
C CYS A 11 3.12 -9.42 26.99
N SER A 12 2.72 -8.71 28.05
CA SER A 12 1.58 -7.81 28.03
C SER A 12 1.93 -6.63 27.13
N ILE A 13 1.57 -6.71 25.85
CA ILE A 13 1.71 -5.61 24.91
C ILE A 13 0.48 -4.70 25.09
N LEU A 14 0.70 -3.48 25.54
CA LEU A 14 -0.22 -2.38 25.29
C LEU A 14 -0.24 -2.17 23.78
N HIS A 15 -1.21 -2.79 23.10
CA HIS A 15 -1.49 -2.48 21.70
C HIS A 15 -1.95 -1.03 21.63
N ILE A 16 -1.13 -0.17 21.02
CA ILE A 16 -1.65 1.04 20.41
C ILE A 16 -2.60 0.54 19.32
N LEU A 17 -3.89 0.54 19.63
CA LEU A 17 -5.00 0.22 18.73
C LEU A 17 -5.12 1.32 17.66
N GLY A 18 -4.11 1.44 16.80
CA GLY A 18 -4.24 2.13 15.52
C GLY A 18 -4.70 1.10 14.50
N GLY A 19 -5.95 1.18 14.06
CA GLY A 19 -6.39 0.44 12.89
C GLY A 19 -5.72 1.00 11.63
N GLU A 20 -5.49 0.17 10.63
CA GLU A 20 -5.10 0.59 9.29
C GLU A 20 -5.68 -0.39 8.26
N ILE A 21 -6.02 0.12 7.08
CA ILE A 21 -6.68 -0.65 6.02
C ILE A 21 -5.74 -0.90 4.84
N PHE A 22 -4.86 0.05 4.50
CA PHE A 22 -4.03 -0.02 3.28
C PHE A 22 -3.13 -1.28 3.21
N SER A 23 -2.78 -1.86 4.37
CA SER A 23 -1.85 -2.99 4.50
C SER A 23 -2.47 -4.35 4.22
N SER A 24 -3.76 -4.41 3.87
CA SER A 24 -4.47 -5.65 3.56
C SER A 24 -5.45 -5.47 2.41
N VAL A 25 -5.22 -6.19 1.31
CA VAL A 25 -6.16 -6.26 0.18
C VAL A 25 -7.52 -6.77 0.65
N TYR A 26 -7.55 -7.70 1.61
CA TYR A 26 -8.81 -8.21 2.16
C TYR A 26 -9.66 -7.09 2.79
N LYS A 27 -9.05 -6.22 3.61
CA LYS A 27 -9.74 -5.08 4.22
C LYS A 27 -10.16 -4.05 3.17
N LEU A 28 -9.32 -3.82 2.15
CA LEU A 28 -9.65 -2.92 1.05
C LEU A 28 -10.84 -3.41 0.20
N SER A 29 -10.95 -4.73 -0.03
CA SER A 29 -12.12 -5.31 -0.71
C SER A 29 -13.40 -5.16 0.11
N ILE A 30 -13.32 -5.27 1.45
CA ILE A 30 -14.47 -4.96 2.33
C ILE A 30 -14.83 -3.48 2.21
N LEU A 31 -13.84 -2.59 2.28
CA LEU A 31 -14.04 -1.14 2.17
C LEU A 31 -14.75 -0.75 0.87
N ALA A 32 -14.32 -1.28 -0.28
CA ALA A 32 -14.96 -1.06 -1.59
C ALA A 32 -16.43 -1.53 -1.60
N LYS A 33 -16.69 -2.71 -1.04
CA LYS A 33 -18.05 -3.27 -0.94
C LYS A 33 -18.96 -2.42 -0.06
N GLU A 34 -18.45 -1.95 1.08
CA GLU A 34 -19.22 -1.14 2.02
C GLU A 34 -19.47 0.28 1.47
N GLU A 35 -18.56 0.83 0.66
CA GLU A 35 -18.76 2.11 -0.03
C GLU A 35 -20.02 2.12 -0.91
N GLY A 36 -20.30 1.00 -1.59
CA GLY A 36 -21.50 0.84 -2.40
C GLY A 36 -22.78 1.07 -1.59
N LYS A 37 -22.83 0.63 -0.32
CA LYS A 37 -24.00 0.85 0.54
C LYS A 37 -24.18 2.33 0.87
N LEU A 38 -23.07 3.03 1.14
CA LEU A 38 -23.10 4.47 1.39
C LEU A 38 -23.60 5.24 0.16
N LEU A 39 -23.14 4.87 -1.05
CA LEU A 39 -23.59 5.51 -2.28
C LEU A 39 -25.09 5.35 -2.49
N GLU A 40 -25.62 4.13 -2.32
CA GLU A 40 -27.06 3.90 -2.50
C GLU A 40 -27.91 4.67 -1.48
N ALA A 41 -27.45 4.76 -0.22
CA ALA A 41 -28.12 5.58 0.78
C ALA A 41 -28.06 7.08 0.44
N PHE A 42 -26.91 7.56 -0.07
CA PHE A 42 -26.75 8.97 -0.47
C PHE A 42 -27.58 9.32 -1.70
N LYS A 43 -27.63 8.44 -2.71
CA LYS A 43 -28.53 8.56 -3.88
C LYS A 43 -29.98 8.69 -3.43
N LYS A 44 -30.43 7.79 -2.55
CA LYS A 44 -31.79 7.82 -2.01
C LYS A 44 -32.09 9.16 -1.31
N TYR A 45 -31.15 9.67 -0.53
CA TYR A 45 -31.28 10.99 0.09
C TYR A 45 -31.49 12.09 -0.96
N VAL A 46 -30.60 12.22 -1.95
CA VAL A 46 -30.69 13.26 -2.99
C VAL A 46 -31.99 13.14 -3.79
N THR A 47 -32.41 11.92 -4.13
CA THR A 47 -33.68 11.70 -4.86
C THR A 47 -34.89 12.15 -4.05
N ILE A 48 -34.96 11.84 -2.75
CA ILE A 48 -36.09 12.25 -1.90
C ILE A 48 -36.13 13.76 -1.74
N GLN A 49 -34.99 14.41 -1.46
CA GLN A 49 -34.93 15.87 -1.35
C GLN A 49 -35.43 16.57 -2.62
N ASN A 50 -34.98 16.11 -3.80
CA ASN A 50 -35.42 16.66 -5.08
C ASN A 50 -36.93 16.46 -5.32
N ASN A 51 -37.48 15.31 -4.95
CA ASN A 51 -38.92 15.01 -5.10
C ASN A 51 -39.78 15.86 -4.16
N ASP A 52 -39.31 16.11 -2.94
CA ASP A 52 -39.97 16.97 -1.96
C ASP A 52 -39.82 18.47 -2.27
N GLN A 53 -39.28 18.82 -3.44
CA GLN A 53 -38.95 20.19 -3.86
C GLN A 53 -38.02 20.93 -2.87
N LYS A 54 -37.30 20.19 -2.03
CA LYS A 54 -36.25 20.74 -1.16
C LYS A 54 -35.00 20.97 -2.00
N SER A 55 -34.36 22.12 -1.82
CA SER A 55 -33.14 22.44 -2.58
C SER A 55 -31.97 21.62 -2.05
N VAL A 56 -31.51 20.63 -2.84
CA VAL A 56 -30.22 19.97 -2.61
C VAL A 56 -29.11 20.93 -3.00
N SER A 57 -28.16 21.15 -2.10
CA SER A 57 -27.02 22.04 -2.36
C SER A 57 -26.25 21.62 -3.61
N PHE A 58 -25.73 22.60 -4.35
CA PHE A 58 -24.87 22.34 -5.51
C PHE A 58 -23.69 21.42 -5.16
N GLU A 59 -23.15 21.56 -3.95
CA GLU A 59 -22.06 20.72 -3.45
C GLU A 59 -22.46 19.24 -3.36
N LEU A 60 -23.64 18.92 -2.83
CA LEU A 60 -24.10 17.54 -2.71
C LEU A 60 -24.39 16.92 -4.09
N GLN A 61 -24.93 17.69 -5.03
CA GLN A 61 -25.13 17.21 -6.40
C GLN A 61 -23.79 16.93 -7.10
N ARG A 62 -22.81 17.83 -6.92
CA ARG A 62 -21.44 17.63 -7.43
C ARG A 62 -20.79 16.39 -6.82
N LEU A 63 -20.87 16.22 -5.50
CA LEU A 63 -20.32 15.04 -4.80
C LEU A 63 -20.96 13.75 -5.29
N LEU A 64 -22.27 13.73 -5.54
CA LEU A 64 -22.94 12.54 -6.07
C LEU A 64 -22.41 12.18 -7.46
N ASN A 65 -22.31 13.16 -8.36
CA ASN A 65 -21.78 12.96 -9.71
C ASN A 65 -20.31 12.50 -9.71
N ASP A 66 -19.51 13.00 -8.77
CA ASP A 66 -18.11 12.59 -8.58
C ASP A 66 -18.00 11.14 -8.06
N LEU A 67 -18.87 10.73 -7.13
CA LEU A 67 -18.79 9.44 -6.44
C LEU A 67 -19.43 8.29 -7.23
N GLU A 68 -20.51 8.54 -7.97
CA GLU A 68 -21.30 7.47 -8.58
C GLU A 68 -20.52 6.61 -9.59
N PRO A 69 -19.82 7.15 -10.60
CA PRO A 69 -19.09 6.33 -11.56
C PRO A 69 -18.01 5.43 -10.92
N PRO A 70 -17.06 5.94 -10.10
CA PRO A 70 -16.01 5.10 -9.53
C PRO A 70 -16.54 4.06 -8.53
N VAL A 71 -17.55 4.40 -7.75
CA VAL A 71 -18.10 3.46 -6.75
C VAL A 71 -18.89 2.36 -7.42
N SER A 72 -19.69 2.68 -8.45
CA SER A 72 -20.42 1.66 -9.24
C SER A 72 -19.48 0.65 -9.86
N GLN A 73 -18.33 1.11 -10.38
CA GLN A 73 -17.26 0.26 -10.89
C GLN A 73 -16.66 -0.63 -9.79
N SER A 74 -16.36 -0.05 -8.62
CA SER A 74 -15.78 -0.80 -7.48
C SER A 74 -16.69 -1.91 -6.94
N CYS A 75 -18.02 -1.74 -7.06
CA CYS A 75 -18.99 -2.74 -6.64
C CYS A 75 -19.10 -3.93 -7.61
N GLN A 76 -18.74 -3.74 -8.88
CA GLN A 76 -18.84 -4.76 -9.93
C GLN A 76 -17.58 -5.61 -10.04
N ASP A 77 -16.43 -5.04 -9.70
CA ASP A 77 -15.14 -5.74 -9.78
C ASP A 77 -14.65 -6.16 -8.38
N PRO A 78 -14.67 -7.47 -8.03
CA PRO A 78 -14.17 -7.95 -6.74
C PRO A 78 -12.67 -7.71 -6.53
N LYS A 79 -11.93 -7.43 -7.62
CA LYS A 79 -10.49 -7.14 -7.62
C LYS A 79 -10.20 -5.65 -7.73
N TYR A 80 -11.20 -4.78 -7.69
CA TYR A 80 -11.00 -3.32 -7.82
C TYR A 80 -9.92 -2.82 -6.86
N ALA A 81 -9.94 -3.31 -5.62
CA ALA A 81 -9.03 -2.89 -4.56
C ALA A 81 -7.68 -3.62 -4.56
N GLU A 82 -7.49 -4.63 -5.43
CA GLU A 82 -6.18 -5.24 -5.71
C GLU A 82 -5.31 -4.30 -6.57
N ASN A 83 -5.94 -3.41 -7.34
CA ASN A 83 -5.25 -2.40 -8.12
C ASN A 83 -4.78 -1.24 -7.21
N PRO A 84 -3.45 -0.96 -7.14
CA PRO A 84 -2.90 0.08 -6.26
C PRO A 84 -3.46 1.48 -6.47
N ILE A 85 -3.77 1.85 -7.71
CA ILE A 85 -4.29 3.18 -8.07
C ILE A 85 -5.75 3.28 -7.65
N ASN A 86 -6.55 2.27 -7.96
CA ASN A 86 -7.95 2.20 -7.53
C ASN A 86 -8.08 2.22 -6.01
N ALA A 87 -7.18 1.53 -5.31
CA ALA A 87 -7.16 1.53 -3.86
C ALA A 87 -6.74 2.89 -3.26
N TYR A 88 -5.83 3.64 -3.93
CA TYR A 88 -5.54 5.04 -3.56
C TYR A 88 -6.74 5.97 -3.76
N HIS A 89 -7.48 5.80 -4.87
CA HIS A 89 -8.75 6.50 -5.09
C HIS A 89 -9.79 6.17 -4.02
N LEU A 90 -9.98 4.89 -3.72
CA LEU A 90 -10.92 4.39 -2.72
C LEU A 90 -10.65 5.00 -1.34
N ILE A 91 -9.43 4.89 -0.83
CA ILE A 91 -9.06 5.47 0.46
C ILE A 91 -9.27 7.00 0.42
N GLY A 92 -8.85 7.66 -0.66
CA GLY A 92 -9.06 9.10 -0.82
C GLY A 92 -10.52 9.54 -0.73
N ARG A 93 -11.47 8.74 -1.24
CA ARG A 93 -12.90 9.04 -1.12
C ARG A 93 -13.38 8.96 0.33
N PHE A 94 -12.98 7.92 1.07
CA PHE A 94 -13.32 7.77 2.51
C PHE A 94 -12.76 8.89 3.38
N VAL A 95 -11.58 9.41 3.04
CA VAL A 95 -10.92 10.45 3.84
C VAL A 95 -11.37 11.86 3.48
N TYR A 96 -11.63 12.15 2.19
CA TYR A 96 -11.87 13.53 1.73
C TYR A 96 -13.27 13.80 1.17
N LYS A 97 -14.01 12.80 0.70
CA LYS A 97 -15.32 12.99 0.06
C LYS A 97 -16.46 12.63 1.00
N TRP A 98 -16.43 11.45 1.59
CA TRP A 98 -17.47 10.98 2.52
C TRP A 98 -17.67 11.88 3.75
N PRO A 99 -16.63 12.40 4.41
CA PRO A 99 -16.81 13.34 5.52
C PRO A 99 -17.54 14.61 5.11
N VAL A 100 -17.34 15.08 3.87
CA VAL A 100 -18.05 16.26 3.34
C VAL A 100 -19.53 15.95 3.14
N VAL A 101 -19.87 14.76 2.63
CA VAL A 101 -21.26 14.29 2.51
C VAL A 101 -21.93 14.29 3.89
N PHE A 102 -21.30 13.68 4.89
CA PHE A 102 -21.85 13.63 6.24
C PHE A 102 -21.95 15.01 6.88
N ALA A 103 -20.96 15.88 6.71
CA ALA A 103 -20.98 17.24 7.26
C ALA A 103 -22.08 18.12 6.64
N ASN A 104 -22.57 17.81 5.43
CA ASN A 104 -23.65 18.55 4.79
C ASN A 104 -25.05 17.98 5.09
N ILE A 105 -25.16 16.71 5.51
CA ILE A 105 -26.45 16.03 5.70
C ILE A 105 -26.75 15.74 7.18
N LEU A 106 -25.72 15.42 7.96
CA LEU A 106 -25.79 14.98 9.36
C LEU A 106 -25.22 16.05 10.30
N CYS A 107 -25.31 17.32 9.93
CA CYS A 107 -24.81 18.44 10.73
C CYS A 107 -25.71 18.74 11.93
N GLU A 108 -25.17 19.42 12.96
CA GLU A 108 -25.92 19.76 14.17
C GLU A 108 -27.16 20.64 13.88
N ASP A 109 -27.04 21.53 12.89
CA ASP A 109 -28.11 22.45 12.48
C ASP A 109 -29.04 21.86 11.38
N CYS A 110 -28.80 20.62 10.95
CA CYS A 110 -29.52 20.00 9.84
C CYS A 110 -30.82 19.34 10.32
N GLU A 111 -31.91 19.50 9.57
CA GLU A 111 -33.13 18.72 9.80
C GLU A 111 -32.93 17.25 9.39
N LEU A 112 -33.02 16.35 10.36
CA LEU A 112 -32.89 14.91 10.13
C LEU A 112 -34.23 14.30 9.73
N ASP A 113 -34.52 14.32 8.43
CA ASP A 113 -35.64 13.55 7.89
C ASP A 113 -35.33 12.05 7.77
N GLU A 114 -36.32 11.26 7.34
CA GLU A 114 -36.20 9.81 7.23
C GLU A 114 -35.04 9.39 6.31
N ALA A 115 -34.77 10.16 5.25
CA ALA A 115 -33.71 9.87 4.30
C ALA A 115 -32.32 10.14 4.91
N ALA A 116 -32.17 11.25 5.65
CA ALA A 116 -30.95 11.55 6.40
C ALA A 116 -30.69 10.51 7.50
N LEU A 117 -31.74 10.09 8.23
CA LEU A 117 -31.64 9.05 9.25
C LEU A 117 -31.22 7.70 8.67
N HIS A 118 -31.75 7.32 7.51
CA HIS A 118 -31.34 6.12 6.79
C HIS A 118 -29.86 6.15 6.38
N LEU A 119 -29.37 7.30 5.90
CA LEU A 119 -27.94 7.48 5.60
C LEU A 119 -27.09 7.34 6.87
N ASN A 120 -27.50 7.93 7.99
CA ASN A 120 -26.81 7.81 9.26
C ASN A 120 -26.74 6.35 9.76
N MET A 121 -27.86 5.62 9.72
CA MET A 121 -27.89 4.19 10.06
C MET A 121 -26.97 3.35 9.15
N THR A 122 -26.93 3.69 7.86
CA THR A 122 -26.03 3.04 6.90
C THR A 122 -24.57 3.32 7.23
N TYR A 123 -24.23 4.58 7.54
CA TYR A 123 -22.89 4.97 8.00
C TYR A 123 -22.46 4.20 9.25
N GLN A 124 -23.31 4.11 10.27
CA GLN A 124 -23.02 3.34 11.49
C GLN A 124 -22.79 1.85 11.20
N THR A 125 -23.59 1.27 10.32
CA THR A 125 -23.45 -0.14 9.89
C THR A 125 -22.14 -0.36 9.15
N VAL A 126 -21.79 0.54 8.22
CA VAL A 126 -20.54 0.49 7.47
C VAL A 126 -19.35 0.62 8.41
N ASN A 127 -19.37 1.60 9.32
CA ASN A 127 -18.32 1.81 10.29
C ASN A 127 -18.08 0.58 11.19
N ALA A 128 -19.14 -0.14 11.57
CA ALA A 128 -19.03 -1.39 12.31
C ALA A 128 -18.48 -2.56 11.46
N ASN A 129 -18.71 -2.58 10.15
CA ASN A 129 -18.26 -3.66 9.27
C ASN A 129 -16.81 -3.51 8.79
N ILE A 130 -16.29 -2.27 8.69
CA ILE A 130 -14.93 -2.01 8.21
C ILE A 130 -13.89 -2.00 9.33
N ASP A 131 -14.32 -2.12 10.60
CA ASP A 131 -13.55 -2.03 11.85
C ASP A 131 -12.83 -0.69 12.11
N TYR A 132 -12.38 -0.01 11.07
CA TYR A 132 -11.61 1.24 11.11
C TYR A 132 -12.01 2.14 9.95
N TRP A 133 -12.35 3.41 10.22
CA TRP A 133 -12.56 4.38 9.16
C TRP A 133 -11.20 4.90 8.66
N PRO A 134 -10.86 4.82 7.36
CA PRO A 134 -9.57 5.28 6.86
C PRO A 134 -9.29 6.74 7.19
N ASP A 135 -8.01 7.10 7.34
CA ASP A 135 -7.59 8.46 7.65
C ASP A 135 -6.43 8.96 6.78
N ASP A 136 -5.86 10.14 7.10
CA ASP A 136 -4.75 10.70 6.35
C ASP A 136 -3.49 9.83 6.40
N TYR A 137 -3.32 9.00 7.44
CA TYR A 137 -2.22 8.04 7.52
C TYR A 137 -2.39 6.93 6.47
N ASP A 138 -3.59 6.37 6.28
CA ASP A 138 -3.84 5.40 5.19
C ASP A 138 -3.58 6.00 3.80
N VAL A 139 -3.97 7.26 3.58
CA VAL A 139 -3.69 7.98 2.31
C VAL A 139 -2.20 8.14 2.11
N LYS A 140 -1.47 8.57 3.15
CA LYS A 140 -0.02 8.74 3.09
C LYS A 140 0.70 7.44 2.82
N ALA A 141 0.31 6.37 3.51
CA ALA A 141 0.91 5.06 3.36
C ALA A 141 0.64 4.47 1.96
N THR A 142 -0.55 4.69 1.42
CA THR A 142 -0.90 4.25 0.06
C THR A 142 -0.15 5.04 -1.01
N ALA A 143 0.04 6.36 -0.85
CA ALA A 143 0.88 7.14 -1.74
C ALA A 143 2.35 6.69 -1.69
N GLN A 144 2.88 6.38 -0.50
CA GLN A 144 4.22 5.78 -0.36
C GLN A 144 4.31 4.42 -1.05
N ALA A 145 3.25 3.61 -0.99
CA ALA A 145 3.20 2.34 -1.69
C ALA A 145 3.23 2.51 -3.22
N LEU A 146 2.50 3.49 -3.78
CA LEU A 146 2.55 3.80 -5.22
C LEU A 146 3.94 4.26 -5.65
N LEU A 147 4.55 5.18 -4.90
CA LEU A 147 5.93 5.63 -5.12
C LEU A 147 6.90 4.46 -5.13
N ARG A 148 6.80 3.57 -4.14
CA ARG A 148 7.63 2.37 -4.04
C ARG A 148 7.43 1.45 -5.25
N LEU A 149 6.19 1.12 -5.62
CA LEU A 149 5.91 0.26 -6.78
C LEU A 149 6.53 0.83 -8.05
N ARG A 150 6.39 2.14 -8.29
CA ARG A 150 7.03 2.82 -9.41
C ARG A 150 8.55 2.63 -9.40
N ILE A 151 9.20 2.81 -8.26
CA ILE A 151 10.66 2.71 -8.13
C ILE A 151 11.15 1.27 -8.32
N PHE A 152 10.46 0.31 -7.70
CA PHE A 152 10.83 -1.11 -7.74
C PHE A 152 10.68 -1.70 -9.14
N TYR A 153 9.63 -1.33 -9.86
CA TYR A 153 9.34 -1.89 -11.18
C TYR A 153 9.72 -0.98 -12.35
N TYR A 154 10.29 0.20 -12.08
CA TYR A 154 10.59 1.23 -13.08
C TYR A 154 9.39 1.58 -13.97
N PHE A 155 8.21 1.66 -13.36
CA PHE A 155 7.02 2.07 -14.08
C PHE A 155 7.16 3.51 -14.59
N ASN A 156 6.76 3.72 -15.83
CA ASN A 156 6.74 5.06 -16.42
C ASN A 156 5.72 5.92 -15.66
N ILE A 157 6.11 7.12 -15.21
CA ILE A 157 5.25 7.99 -14.41
C ILE A 157 4.00 8.41 -15.19
N ASP A 158 4.13 8.70 -16.48
CA ASP A 158 3.01 9.07 -17.33
C ASP A 158 2.03 7.89 -17.49
N GLU A 159 2.52 6.65 -17.53
CA GLU A 159 1.68 5.44 -17.52
C GLU A 159 0.96 5.25 -16.17
N VAL A 160 1.66 5.47 -15.05
CA VAL A 160 1.04 5.39 -13.71
C VAL A 160 -0.02 6.47 -13.54
N ILE A 161 0.24 7.71 -14.00
CA ILE A 161 -0.72 8.81 -13.95
C ILE A 161 -1.97 8.52 -14.78
N ASN A 162 -1.81 7.94 -15.96
CA ASN A 162 -2.91 7.60 -16.86
C ASN A 162 -3.51 6.20 -16.61
N ALA A 163 -2.96 5.50 -15.61
CA ALA A 163 -3.49 4.37 -14.86
C ALA A 163 -3.80 3.06 -15.59
N CYS A 164 -3.69 2.95 -16.92
CA CYS A 164 -4.28 1.80 -17.63
C CYS A 164 -3.38 0.80 -18.34
N VAL A 165 -2.06 0.93 -18.23
CA VAL A 165 -1.14 -0.03 -18.88
C VAL A 165 -0.63 -1.11 -17.91
N LEU A 166 -0.59 -0.82 -16.60
CA LEU A 166 0.21 -1.60 -15.65
C LEU A 166 -0.60 -2.51 -14.71
N PHE A 167 -1.89 -2.23 -14.49
CA PHE A 167 -2.65 -2.84 -13.41
C PHE A 167 -4.02 -3.42 -13.82
N GLY A 168 -4.21 -3.71 -15.11
CA GLY A 168 -5.40 -4.37 -15.65
C GLY A 168 -6.47 -3.42 -16.21
N GLU A 169 -7.62 -4.01 -16.58
CA GLU A 169 -8.81 -3.27 -17.02
C GLU A 169 -9.44 -2.53 -15.82
N HIS A 170 -10.23 -1.47 -16.06
CA HIS A 170 -11.01 -0.77 -15.02
C HIS A 170 -10.22 0.14 -14.04
N CYS A 171 -9.33 0.96 -14.59
CA CYS A 171 -8.49 1.94 -13.89
C CYS A 171 -8.91 3.38 -14.18
N GLN A 172 -8.86 4.25 -13.16
CA GLN A 172 -9.08 5.69 -13.34
C GLN A 172 -7.76 6.47 -13.24
N PRO A 173 -7.46 7.40 -14.17
CA PRO A 173 -6.29 8.26 -14.07
C PRO A 173 -6.23 9.00 -12.74
N LEU A 174 -5.02 9.23 -12.23
CA LEU A 174 -4.82 10.09 -11.07
C LEU A 174 -5.23 11.53 -11.42
N ASN A 175 -6.05 12.13 -10.55
CA ASN A 175 -6.39 13.54 -10.67
C ASN A 175 -5.22 14.42 -10.17
N PRO A 176 -5.14 15.70 -10.58
CA PRO A 176 -3.97 16.50 -10.27
C PRO A 176 -3.78 16.76 -8.77
N SER A 177 -4.87 16.89 -7.99
CA SER A 177 -4.82 17.03 -6.53
C SER A 177 -4.17 15.82 -5.84
N GLN A 178 -4.48 14.61 -6.29
CA GLN A 178 -3.86 13.37 -5.83
C GLN A 178 -2.38 13.29 -6.19
N ILE A 179 -2.01 13.74 -7.39
CA ILE A 179 -0.61 13.80 -7.84
C ILE A 179 0.17 14.80 -6.99
N ILE A 180 -0.38 15.99 -6.73
CA ILE A 180 0.23 16.99 -5.84
C ILE A 180 0.47 16.41 -4.44
N LYS A 181 -0.50 15.66 -3.90
CA LYS A 181 -0.33 15.00 -2.61
C LYS A 181 0.78 13.96 -2.63
N LEU A 182 0.86 13.15 -3.68
CA LEU A 182 1.92 12.17 -3.89
C LEU A 182 3.31 12.84 -3.97
N ILE A 183 3.44 13.96 -4.70
CA ILE A 183 4.67 14.76 -4.80
C ILE A 183 5.11 15.28 -3.42
N ARG A 184 4.17 15.85 -2.65
CA ARG A 184 4.47 16.35 -1.29
C ARG A 184 4.95 15.22 -0.38
N ILE A 185 4.28 14.08 -0.41
CA ILE A 185 4.65 12.90 0.38
C ILE A 185 6.03 12.38 -0.02
N ALA A 186 6.37 12.36 -1.31
CA ALA A 186 7.71 12.00 -1.78
C ALA A 186 8.76 12.98 -1.25
N ALA A 187 8.50 14.29 -1.37
CA ALA A 187 9.42 15.33 -0.92
C ALA A 187 9.64 15.30 0.60
N ASP A 188 8.59 15.05 1.39
CA ASP A 188 8.66 14.94 2.84
C ASP A 188 9.29 13.62 3.31
N SER A 189 9.33 12.61 2.44
CA SER A 189 10.02 11.34 2.67
C SER A 189 11.47 11.34 2.16
N SER A 190 12.02 12.51 1.84
CA SER A 190 13.37 12.70 1.27
C SER A 190 13.59 12.03 -0.10
N MET A 191 12.52 11.66 -0.80
CA MET A 191 12.55 11.08 -2.13
C MET A 191 12.54 12.20 -3.19
N LEU A 192 13.50 13.13 -3.09
CA LEU A 192 13.47 14.39 -3.83
C LEU A 192 13.58 14.19 -5.35
N HIS A 193 14.36 13.22 -5.80
CA HIS A 193 14.43 12.84 -7.22
C HIS A 193 13.06 12.41 -7.76
N GLU A 194 12.35 11.56 -7.01
CA GLU A 194 10.99 11.14 -7.38
C GLU A 194 10.00 12.29 -7.34
N ALA A 195 10.03 13.09 -6.27
CA ALA A 195 9.14 14.24 -6.12
C ALA A 195 9.25 15.19 -7.33
N ARG A 196 10.48 15.46 -7.78
CA ARG A 196 10.75 16.25 -8.98
C ARG A 196 10.14 15.62 -10.23
N LEU A 197 10.43 14.33 -10.50
CA LEU A 197 9.94 13.65 -11.70
C LEU A 197 8.41 13.65 -11.79
N TRP A 198 7.73 13.42 -10.66
CA TRP A 198 6.26 13.49 -10.59
C TRP A 198 5.73 14.91 -10.78
N CYS A 199 6.42 15.91 -10.26
CA CYS A 199 6.06 17.32 -10.44
C CYS A 199 6.20 17.77 -11.89
N GLU A 200 7.27 17.37 -12.57
CA GLU A 200 7.46 17.63 -14.02
C GLU A 200 6.43 16.89 -14.88
N ALA A 201 6.09 15.65 -14.53
CA ALA A 201 5.03 14.89 -15.23
C ALA A 201 3.67 15.57 -15.08
N LEU A 202 3.37 16.11 -13.89
CA LEU A 202 2.18 16.90 -13.68
C LEU A 202 2.17 18.17 -14.54
N LEU A 203 3.26 18.94 -14.56
CA LEU A 203 3.37 20.14 -15.42
C LEU A 203 3.14 19.81 -16.90
N ARG A 204 3.74 18.72 -17.41
CA ARG A 204 3.48 18.25 -18.79
C ARG A 204 2.00 17.94 -18.99
N LYS A 205 1.36 17.20 -18.08
CA LYS A 205 -0.07 16.88 -18.17
C LYS A 205 -0.94 18.14 -18.20
N LEU A 206 -0.56 19.19 -17.48
CA LEU A 206 -1.31 20.46 -17.49
C LEU A 206 -1.18 21.19 -18.84
N GLN A 207 0.01 21.21 -19.43
CA GLN A 207 0.24 21.88 -20.72
C GLN A 207 -0.60 21.29 -21.87
N PHE A 208 -0.92 20.00 -21.80
CA PHE A 208 -1.70 19.30 -22.84
C PHE A 208 -3.22 19.22 -22.56
N SER A 209 -3.71 19.73 -21.43
CA SER A 209 -5.13 19.65 -21.07
C SER A 209 -5.81 21.01 -21.20
N SER A 210 -6.78 21.11 -22.12
CA SER A 210 -7.58 22.33 -22.35
C SER A 210 -8.69 22.55 -21.31
N HIS A 211 -8.89 21.63 -20.36
CA HIS A 211 -10.01 21.58 -19.42
C HIS A 211 -9.55 21.26 -17.98
N LEU A 212 -8.58 22.00 -17.47
CA LEU A 212 -8.14 21.81 -16.10
C LEU A 212 -9.08 22.50 -15.12
N ASP A 213 -9.27 21.86 -13.96
CA ASP A 213 -9.85 22.46 -12.77
C ASP A 213 -9.30 23.89 -12.60
N GLU A 214 -10.19 24.87 -12.60
CA GLU A 214 -9.90 26.30 -12.41
C GLU A 214 -9.11 26.58 -11.11
N TYR A 215 -9.06 25.59 -10.21
CA TYR A 215 -8.40 25.61 -8.91
C TYR A 215 -6.91 25.19 -8.93
N ILE A 216 -6.41 24.51 -9.97
CA ILE A 216 -5.04 23.98 -9.98
C ILE A 216 -4.15 24.92 -10.78
N ASN A 217 -3.46 25.78 -10.03
CA ASN A 217 -2.64 26.85 -10.57
C ASN A 217 -1.22 26.34 -10.92
N GLU A 218 -0.81 26.49 -12.17
CA GLU A 218 0.56 26.20 -12.65
C GLU A 218 1.63 26.88 -11.77
N VAL A 219 1.35 28.11 -11.31
CA VAL A 219 2.20 28.85 -10.37
C VAL A 219 2.45 28.05 -9.09
N ALA A 220 1.42 27.40 -8.52
CA ALA A 220 1.56 26.62 -7.31
C ALA A 220 2.44 25.37 -7.50
N ILE A 221 2.40 24.78 -8.70
CA ILE A 221 3.19 23.59 -9.03
C ILE A 221 4.65 23.96 -9.31
N LEU A 222 4.89 25.09 -9.99
CA LEU A 222 6.25 25.62 -10.17
C LEU A 222 6.89 26.02 -8.84
N ARG A 223 6.13 26.64 -7.92
CA ARG A 223 6.61 26.90 -6.55
C ARG A 223 6.93 25.61 -5.78
N LEU A 224 6.11 24.56 -5.95
CA LEU A 224 6.39 23.23 -5.38
C LEU A 224 7.67 22.62 -5.96
N LEU A 225 7.91 22.75 -7.27
CA LEU A 225 9.13 22.30 -7.92
C LEU A 225 10.36 23.04 -7.40
N ALA A 226 10.29 24.38 -7.30
CA ALA A 226 11.36 25.19 -6.72
C ALA A 226 11.68 24.77 -5.27
N THR A 227 10.65 24.50 -4.46
CA THR A 227 10.81 23.97 -3.10
C THR A 227 11.54 22.63 -3.08
N ILE A 228 11.27 21.74 -4.03
CA ILE A 228 11.94 20.42 -4.13
C ILE A 228 13.43 20.59 -4.45
N PHE A 229 13.78 21.46 -5.40
CA PHE A 229 15.19 21.75 -5.73
C PHE A 229 15.91 22.42 -4.56
N ASN A 230 15.27 23.36 -3.88
CA ASN A 230 15.83 23.97 -2.67
C ASN A 230 16.07 22.93 -1.56
N LYS A 231 15.11 22.02 -1.31
CA LYS A 231 15.30 20.89 -0.37
C LYS A 231 16.45 19.96 -0.77
N ALA A 232 16.77 19.87 -2.07
CA ALA A 232 17.90 19.11 -2.59
C ALA A 232 19.24 19.85 -2.51
N GLY A 233 19.25 21.09 -1.97
CA GLY A 233 20.44 21.95 -1.91
C GLY A 233 20.79 22.62 -3.24
N MET A 234 19.89 22.59 -4.23
CA MET A 234 20.07 23.16 -5.57
C MET A 234 19.31 24.48 -5.67
N VAL A 235 19.83 25.49 -4.97
CA VAL A 235 19.16 26.78 -4.76
C VAL A 235 19.17 27.63 -6.03
N GLY A 236 20.23 27.52 -6.85
CA GLY A 236 20.31 28.18 -8.16
C GLY A 236 19.19 27.69 -9.07
N ARG A 237 19.01 26.37 -9.16
CA ARG A 237 17.89 25.76 -9.91
C ARG A 237 16.52 26.16 -9.38
N ALA A 238 16.37 26.26 -8.06
CA ALA A 238 15.13 26.74 -7.46
C ALA A 238 14.80 28.18 -7.89
N ALA A 239 15.80 29.07 -7.94
CA ALA A 239 15.66 30.42 -8.46
C ALA A 239 15.29 30.42 -9.95
N ASP A 240 15.96 29.63 -10.79
CA ASP A 240 15.69 29.54 -12.23
C ASP A 240 14.24 29.16 -12.54
N ILE A 241 13.66 28.23 -11.77
CA ILE A 241 12.25 27.82 -11.91
C ILE A 241 11.28 28.96 -11.62
N LEU A 242 11.64 29.86 -10.71
CA LEU A 242 10.80 30.99 -10.34
C LEU A 242 10.94 32.18 -11.29
N VAL A 243 12.00 32.26 -12.11
CA VAL A 243 12.24 33.38 -13.05
C VAL A 243 11.02 33.69 -13.92
N PRO A 244 10.36 32.73 -14.60
CA PRO A 244 9.19 33.02 -15.43
C PRO A 244 7.99 33.57 -14.65
N LEU A 245 7.98 33.39 -13.33
CA LEU A 245 6.94 33.86 -12.41
C LEU A 245 7.28 35.20 -11.77
N THR A 246 8.54 35.65 -11.83
CA THR A 246 8.89 37.00 -11.39
C THR A 246 8.15 38.02 -12.27
N GLN A 247 7.71 39.13 -11.68
CA GLN A 247 6.93 40.17 -12.39
C GLN A 247 5.47 39.80 -12.75
N SER A 248 4.96 38.65 -12.29
CA SER A 248 3.55 38.24 -12.47
C SER A 248 2.57 38.92 -11.49
N GLY A 249 3.04 39.84 -10.64
CA GLY A 249 2.23 40.53 -9.62
C GLY A 249 2.14 39.79 -8.27
N HIS A 250 2.81 38.66 -8.12
CA HIS A 250 2.87 37.90 -6.87
C HIS A 250 4.10 38.27 -6.02
N SER A 251 3.95 39.29 -5.16
CA SER A 251 5.05 39.80 -4.31
C SER A 251 5.74 38.76 -3.40
N GLU A 252 5.08 37.64 -3.13
CA GLU A 252 5.66 36.51 -2.38
C GLU A 252 6.67 35.72 -3.21
N ILE A 253 6.38 35.54 -4.51
CA ILE A 253 7.24 34.80 -5.43
C ILE A 253 8.50 35.61 -5.72
N ASP A 254 8.36 36.93 -5.90
CA ASP A 254 9.51 37.82 -6.07
C ASP A 254 10.44 37.77 -4.85
N ARG A 255 9.88 37.73 -3.63
CA ARG A 255 10.65 37.57 -2.38
C ARG A 255 11.33 36.21 -2.28
N GLU A 256 10.65 35.14 -2.67
CA GLU A 256 11.18 33.77 -2.68
C GLU A 256 12.34 33.64 -3.69
N TYR A 257 12.18 34.22 -4.89
CA TYR A 257 13.23 34.29 -5.90
C TYR A 257 14.47 35.05 -5.41
N GLU A 258 14.30 36.25 -4.84
CA GLU A 258 15.42 37.04 -4.33
C GLU A 258 16.11 36.34 -3.14
N PHE A 259 15.36 35.63 -2.30
CA PHE A 259 15.93 34.80 -1.24
C PHE A 259 16.85 33.72 -1.81
N TYR A 260 16.39 32.94 -2.80
CA TYR A 260 17.22 31.91 -3.43
C TYR A 260 18.45 32.52 -4.10
N LYS A 261 18.27 33.59 -4.88
CA LYS A 261 19.35 34.29 -5.59
C LYS A 261 20.48 34.76 -4.65
N ASN A 262 20.14 35.23 -3.45
CA ASN A 262 21.13 35.68 -2.47
C ASN A 262 21.90 34.54 -1.79
N ILE A 263 21.39 33.31 -1.86
CA ILE A 263 22.00 32.11 -1.25
C ILE A 263 22.79 31.30 -2.29
N VAL A 264 22.56 31.52 -3.59
CA VAL A 264 23.31 30.84 -4.65
C VAL A 264 24.81 31.05 -4.45
N ASN A 265 25.51 29.98 -4.10
CA ASN A 265 26.97 29.96 -4.06
C ASN A 265 27.51 29.80 -5.49
N GLU A 266 28.71 30.33 -5.76
CA GLU A 266 29.40 30.19 -7.05
C GLU A 266 29.85 28.75 -7.37
N THR A 267 29.55 27.78 -6.52
CA THR A 267 29.83 26.36 -6.75
C THR A 267 28.93 25.80 -7.83
N SER A 268 29.49 25.03 -8.77
CA SER A 268 28.74 24.36 -9.82
C SER A 268 27.74 23.35 -9.22
N GLU A 269 26.45 23.65 -9.31
CA GLU A 269 25.39 22.69 -8.99
C GLU A 269 25.35 21.57 -10.04
N PRO A 270 25.02 20.33 -9.65
CA PRO A 270 24.76 19.27 -10.62
C PRO A 270 23.59 19.67 -11.54
N PRO A 271 23.50 19.10 -12.75
CA PRO A 271 22.44 19.46 -13.70
C PRO A 271 21.05 19.01 -13.23
N ASP A 272 20.98 18.01 -12.35
CA ASP A 272 19.74 17.43 -11.85
C ASP A 272 19.92 16.85 -10.43
N ILE A 273 18.80 16.64 -9.72
CA ILE A 273 18.77 15.96 -8.43
C ILE A 273 19.19 14.50 -8.68
N PRO A 274 20.30 14.02 -8.09
CA PRO A 274 20.77 12.67 -8.33
C PRO A 274 19.79 11.65 -7.76
N LEU A 275 19.62 10.53 -8.46
CA LEU A 275 18.96 9.37 -7.88
C LEU A 275 19.91 8.75 -6.86
N THR A 276 19.58 8.84 -5.57
CA THR A 276 20.33 8.14 -4.53
C THR A 276 19.95 6.66 -4.55
N THR A 277 20.87 5.80 -5.00
CA THR A 277 20.71 4.34 -4.91
C THR A 277 21.82 3.74 -4.07
N ASP A 278 21.44 2.99 -3.03
CA ASP A 278 22.34 2.04 -2.38
C ASP A 278 22.56 0.84 -3.34
N GLU A 279 23.78 0.33 -3.44
CA GLU A 279 24.13 -0.80 -4.32
C GLU A 279 23.36 -2.08 -3.93
N TYR A 280 23.17 -2.33 -2.64
CA TYR A 280 22.42 -3.50 -2.15
C TYR A 280 20.93 -3.38 -2.47
N ASP A 281 20.38 -2.18 -2.30
CA ASP A 281 19.00 -1.85 -2.69
C ASP A 281 18.77 -1.99 -4.20
N SER A 282 19.80 -1.68 -5.01
CA SER A 282 19.77 -1.83 -6.47
C SER A 282 19.66 -3.29 -6.91
N GLN A 283 20.43 -4.21 -6.34
CA GLN A 283 20.37 -5.64 -6.70
C GLN A 283 19.01 -6.26 -6.33
N TYR A 284 18.52 -5.99 -5.12
CA TYR A 284 17.22 -6.47 -4.66
C TYR A 284 16.09 -5.99 -5.59
N LYS A 285 16.04 -4.69 -5.91
CA LYS A 285 15.05 -4.13 -6.84
C LYS A 285 15.15 -4.73 -8.25
N GLN A 286 16.35 -5.01 -8.74
CA GLN A 286 16.54 -5.67 -10.03
C GLN A 286 15.95 -7.09 -10.06
N LEU A 287 16.14 -7.88 -8.99
CA LEU A 287 15.58 -9.23 -8.89
C LEU A 287 14.04 -9.25 -8.87
N CYS A 288 13.39 -8.16 -8.46
CA CYS A 288 11.93 -8.04 -8.57
C CYS A 288 11.42 -7.90 -10.01
N ARG A 289 12.29 -7.52 -10.96
CA ARG A 289 11.92 -7.21 -12.35
C ARG A 289 12.24 -8.33 -13.32
N GLU A 290 13.37 -9.02 -13.11
CA GLU A 290 13.85 -10.02 -14.05
C GLU A 290 14.58 -11.17 -13.36
N ASN A 291 14.50 -12.35 -13.98
CA ASN A 291 15.34 -13.47 -13.60
C ASN A 291 16.74 -13.25 -14.19
N ARG A 292 17.75 -13.25 -13.32
CA ARG A 292 19.14 -12.97 -13.71
C ARG A 292 19.97 -14.22 -13.99
N LYS A 293 19.34 -15.41 -13.98
CA LYS A 293 20.02 -16.66 -14.30
C LYS A 293 20.42 -16.72 -15.78
N THR A 294 21.66 -17.09 -16.03
CA THR A 294 22.18 -17.40 -17.35
C THR A 294 21.48 -18.63 -17.96
N PRO A 295 21.49 -18.80 -19.29
CA PRO A 295 20.98 -20.03 -19.92
C PRO A 295 21.66 -21.30 -19.38
N GLN A 296 22.93 -21.20 -19.01
CA GLN A 296 23.66 -22.31 -18.39
C GLN A 296 23.07 -22.65 -17.03
N GLU A 297 22.93 -21.67 -16.12
CA GLU A 297 22.33 -21.90 -14.79
C GLU A 297 20.91 -22.46 -14.90
N LEU A 298 20.11 -21.98 -15.86
CA LEU A 298 18.76 -22.49 -16.12
C LEU A 298 18.77 -23.95 -16.60
N SER A 299 19.76 -24.34 -17.42
CA SER A 299 19.88 -25.71 -17.92
C SER A 299 20.25 -26.73 -16.85
N GLU A 300 20.80 -26.28 -15.72
CA GLU A 300 21.15 -27.11 -14.57
C GLU A 300 19.98 -27.30 -13.60
N LEU A 301 18.87 -26.56 -13.75
CA LEU A 301 17.66 -26.70 -12.95
C LEU A 301 16.81 -27.87 -13.46
N TYR A 302 16.24 -28.64 -12.54
CA TYR A 302 15.43 -29.81 -12.90
C TYR A 302 14.35 -30.12 -11.86
N CYS A 303 13.34 -30.86 -12.31
CA CYS A 303 12.28 -31.40 -11.46
C CYS A 303 12.49 -32.90 -11.24
N TYR A 304 12.12 -33.40 -10.06
CA TYR A 304 12.17 -34.82 -9.75
C TYR A 304 11.10 -35.23 -8.74
N LEU A 305 10.83 -36.53 -8.69
CA LEU A 305 9.97 -37.13 -7.67
C LEU A 305 10.81 -37.58 -6.48
N SER A 306 10.65 -36.94 -5.33
CA SER A 306 11.31 -37.34 -4.10
C SER A 306 10.58 -38.50 -3.43
N ASN A 307 11.35 -39.45 -2.88
CA ASN A 307 10.80 -40.51 -2.06
C ASN A 307 10.43 -39.96 -0.69
N THR A 308 9.28 -40.38 -0.17
CA THR A 308 8.89 -40.11 1.22
C THR A 308 8.89 -41.42 2.02
N SER A 309 8.66 -41.35 3.33
CA SER A 309 8.50 -42.54 4.16
C SER A 309 7.26 -43.37 3.80
N ILE A 310 6.35 -42.84 2.96
CA ILE A 310 5.20 -43.54 2.41
C ILE A 310 5.53 -43.91 0.95
N PRO A 311 5.70 -45.20 0.60
CA PRO A 311 6.28 -45.61 -0.68
C PRO A 311 5.61 -45.07 -1.95
N TYR A 312 4.28 -44.92 -1.91
CA TYR A 312 3.44 -44.46 -3.03
C TYR A 312 3.14 -42.96 -3.00
N TYR A 313 3.52 -42.24 -1.95
CA TYR A 313 3.40 -40.78 -1.90
C TYR A 313 4.75 -40.17 -2.24
N LYS A 314 4.86 -39.58 -3.43
CA LYS A 314 6.09 -38.93 -3.91
C LYS A 314 5.97 -37.42 -3.78
N GLY A 315 7.01 -36.76 -3.30
CA GLY A 315 7.09 -35.31 -3.36
C GLY A 315 7.41 -34.84 -4.77
N LYS A 316 6.69 -33.83 -5.26
CA LYS A 316 6.99 -33.20 -6.55
C LYS A 316 7.92 -32.02 -6.28
N VAL A 317 9.20 -32.17 -6.60
CA VAL A 317 10.23 -31.19 -6.27
C VAL A 317 10.75 -30.54 -7.55
N GLU A 318 10.83 -29.21 -7.54
CA GLU A 318 11.51 -28.39 -8.54
C GLU A 318 12.68 -27.67 -7.85
N ILE A 319 13.88 -27.77 -8.39
CA ILE A 319 15.03 -26.98 -7.93
C ILE A 319 15.04 -25.68 -8.73
N VAL A 320 14.78 -24.56 -8.07
CA VAL A 320 14.70 -23.23 -8.72
C VAL A 320 15.99 -22.42 -8.58
N ASN A 321 16.94 -22.90 -7.77
CA ASN A 321 18.30 -22.36 -7.65
C ASN A 321 19.23 -23.42 -7.04
N LEU A 322 20.51 -23.45 -7.44
CA LEU A 322 21.48 -24.41 -6.91
C LEU A 322 22.36 -23.83 -5.78
N GLN A 323 22.68 -22.54 -5.82
CA GLN A 323 23.50 -21.88 -4.81
C GLN A 323 22.98 -20.47 -4.45
N PRO A 324 22.39 -20.25 -3.27
CA PRO A 324 21.96 -21.29 -2.32
C PRO A 324 20.89 -22.19 -2.94
N VAL A 325 20.81 -23.46 -2.51
CA VAL A 325 19.79 -24.35 -3.05
C VAL A 325 18.38 -23.90 -2.64
N ILE A 326 17.46 -23.82 -3.59
CA ILE A 326 16.06 -23.48 -3.35
C ILE A 326 15.18 -24.58 -3.95
N TYR A 327 14.41 -25.23 -3.08
CA TYR A 327 13.45 -26.28 -3.44
C TYR A 327 12.03 -25.74 -3.44
N LEU A 328 11.31 -25.92 -4.53
CA LEU A 328 9.87 -25.69 -4.63
C LEU A 328 9.14 -27.04 -4.63
N PHE A 329 8.26 -27.22 -3.65
CA PHE A 329 7.41 -28.40 -3.56
C PHE A 329 6.03 -28.08 -4.13
N HIS A 330 5.61 -28.85 -5.13
CA HIS A 330 4.32 -28.67 -5.80
C HIS A 330 3.23 -29.51 -5.13
N ASP A 331 1.99 -29.05 -5.24
CA ASP A 331 0.77 -29.74 -4.74
C ASP A 331 0.81 -30.11 -3.25
N VAL A 332 1.46 -29.27 -2.43
CA VAL A 332 1.58 -29.49 -0.98
C VAL A 332 0.25 -29.28 -0.25
N ILE A 333 -0.56 -28.32 -0.68
CA ILE A 333 -1.87 -28.02 -0.09
C ILE A 333 -2.95 -28.07 -1.18
N SER A 334 -4.12 -28.62 -0.86
CA SER A 334 -5.24 -28.62 -1.80
C SER A 334 -5.95 -27.27 -1.82
N ASN A 335 -6.79 -27.03 -2.84
CA ASN A 335 -7.62 -25.82 -2.91
C ASN A 335 -8.56 -25.68 -1.68
N ASP A 336 -9.12 -26.80 -1.20
CA ASP A 336 -9.99 -26.82 -0.02
C ASP A 336 -9.22 -26.51 1.26
N GLU A 337 -8.00 -27.05 1.40
CA GLU A 337 -7.13 -26.71 2.52
C GLU A 337 -6.75 -25.23 2.47
N ALA A 338 -6.35 -24.72 1.31
CA ALA A 338 -6.04 -23.31 1.12
C ALA A 338 -7.23 -22.39 1.45
N ALA A 339 -8.45 -22.79 1.07
CA ALA A 339 -9.68 -22.08 1.44
C ALA A 339 -9.93 -22.10 2.95
N TYR A 340 -9.70 -23.23 3.60
CA TYR A 340 -9.76 -23.33 5.07
C TYR A 340 -8.75 -22.39 5.75
N PHE A 341 -7.48 -22.39 5.30
CA PHE A 341 -6.45 -21.49 5.83
C PHE A 341 -6.86 -20.02 5.69
N ARG A 342 -7.41 -19.62 4.54
CA ARG A 342 -7.92 -18.25 4.33
C ARG A 342 -9.07 -17.92 5.29
N ASN A 343 -10.07 -18.79 5.41
CA ASN A 343 -11.24 -18.56 6.25
C ASN A 343 -10.92 -18.47 7.76
N GLU A 344 -9.91 -19.23 8.21
CA GLU A 344 -9.42 -19.14 9.59
C GLU A 344 -8.58 -17.88 9.83
N ALA A 345 -7.87 -17.41 8.80
CA ALA A 345 -7.00 -16.24 8.87
C ALA A 345 -7.76 -14.92 8.84
N THR A 346 -8.85 -14.80 8.07
CA THR A 346 -9.60 -13.54 7.90
C THR A 346 -10.08 -12.92 9.22
N LYS A 347 -10.32 -13.75 10.23
CA LYS A 347 -10.78 -13.32 11.57
C LYS A 347 -9.64 -12.91 12.52
N LYS A 348 -8.38 -13.09 12.11
CA LYS A 348 -7.19 -13.00 12.97
C LYS A 348 -6.10 -12.09 12.38
N PHE A 349 -6.39 -11.40 11.28
CA PHE A 349 -5.40 -10.54 10.63
C PHE A 349 -5.09 -9.32 11.49
N GLU A 350 -3.83 -9.23 11.90
CA GLU A 350 -3.28 -8.08 12.61
C GLU A 350 -2.08 -7.53 11.85
N ARG A 351 -1.72 -6.27 12.12
CA ARG A 351 -0.54 -5.64 11.50
C ARG A 351 0.69 -6.48 11.82
N SER A 352 1.42 -6.87 10.77
CA SER A 352 2.66 -7.63 10.92
C SER A 352 3.72 -6.77 11.59
N VAL A 353 4.48 -7.39 12.46
CA VAL A 353 5.53 -6.74 13.25
C VAL A 353 6.89 -7.38 12.98
N VAL A 354 7.96 -6.65 13.25
CA VAL A 354 9.35 -7.10 13.20
C VAL A 354 9.98 -6.96 14.58
N LEU A 355 11.06 -7.70 14.85
CA LEU A 355 11.81 -7.54 16.11
C LEU A 355 12.34 -6.11 16.23
N GLY A 356 12.27 -5.51 17.42
CA GLY A 356 12.87 -4.20 17.70
C GLY A 356 14.37 -4.19 17.42
N ASP A 357 14.93 -3.03 17.07
CA ASP A 357 16.37 -2.89 16.76
C ASP A 357 17.26 -3.24 17.97
N ASP A 358 16.71 -3.16 19.17
CA ASP A 358 17.33 -3.54 20.44
C ASP A 358 17.22 -5.04 20.76
N GLY A 359 16.65 -5.83 19.84
CA GLY A 359 16.36 -7.25 20.02
C GLY A 359 15.24 -7.52 21.04
N LYS A 360 14.51 -6.49 21.49
CA LYS A 360 13.45 -6.62 22.49
C LYS A 360 12.11 -6.18 21.92
N GLY A 361 11.11 -7.04 22.11
CA GLY A 361 9.75 -6.76 21.67
C GLY A 361 9.61 -6.68 20.15
N PHE A 362 8.40 -6.37 19.71
CA PHE A 362 8.07 -6.26 18.30
C PHE A 362 7.60 -4.84 17.99
N LYS A 363 8.03 -4.28 16.84
CA LYS A 363 7.60 -2.97 16.34
C LYS A 363 6.97 -3.09 14.96
N THR A 364 6.04 -2.18 14.68
CA THR A 364 5.64 -1.88 13.30
C THR A 364 6.74 -1.05 12.66
N ASP A 365 7.16 -1.43 11.46
CA ASP A 365 8.25 -0.76 10.75
C ASP A 365 7.92 -0.69 9.25
N LYS A 366 8.57 0.24 8.56
CA LYS A 366 8.48 0.43 7.12
C LYS A 366 9.05 -0.76 6.35
N VAL A 367 9.87 -1.61 6.98
CA VAL A 367 10.49 -2.79 6.34
C VAL A 367 9.55 -3.97 6.14
N ARG A 368 8.40 -4.02 6.84
CA ARG A 368 7.36 -5.05 6.69
C ARG A 368 5.98 -4.43 6.66
N VAL A 369 5.32 -4.54 5.51
CA VAL A 369 3.99 -3.97 5.24
C VAL A 369 3.06 -5.10 4.82
N SER A 370 2.37 -5.69 5.80
CA SER A 370 1.42 -6.78 5.62
C SER A 370 0.56 -6.95 6.86
N GLN A 371 -0.51 -7.72 6.76
CA GLN A 371 -1.22 -8.28 7.92
C GLN A 371 -0.96 -9.78 8.02
N THR A 372 -0.76 -10.29 9.24
CA THR A 372 -0.47 -11.70 9.49
C THR A 372 -1.51 -12.29 10.44
N ALA A 373 -1.93 -13.51 10.15
CA ALA A 373 -2.73 -14.34 11.03
C ALA A 373 -1.93 -15.61 11.37
N TRP A 374 -1.94 -15.98 12.65
CA TRP A 374 -1.20 -17.14 13.14
C TRP A 374 -2.13 -18.33 13.33
N LEU A 375 -1.82 -19.45 12.66
CA LEU A 375 -2.55 -20.70 12.81
C LEU A 375 -1.67 -21.78 13.43
N PHE A 376 -2.04 -22.17 14.65
CA PHE A 376 -1.39 -23.23 15.41
C PHE A 376 -1.86 -24.61 14.94
N ASP A 377 -0.94 -25.56 14.87
CA ASP A 377 -1.14 -26.89 14.31
C ASP A 377 -1.66 -27.93 15.32
N ASN A 378 -2.45 -27.47 16.29
CA ASN A 378 -2.93 -28.28 17.41
C ASN A 378 -3.91 -29.38 16.95
N ILE A 379 -4.77 -29.08 15.97
CA ILE A 379 -5.85 -29.97 15.51
C ILE A 379 -6.15 -29.81 14.00
N GLY A 380 -6.90 -30.78 13.46
CA GLY A 380 -7.58 -30.62 12.17
C GLY A 380 -6.66 -30.51 10.95
N ILE A 381 -7.00 -29.59 10.06
CA ILE A 381 -6.34 -29.41 8.75
C ILE A 381 -4.91 -28.90 8.92
N VAL A 382 -4.70 -27.95 9.82
CA VAL A 382 -3.38 -27.33 10.05
C VAL A 382 -2.35 -28.37 10.50
N LYS A 383 -2.73 -29.26 11.43
CA LYS A 383 -1.88 -30.37 11.88
C LYS A 383 -1.50 -31.35 10.75
N ARG A 384 -2.42 -31.63 9.84
CA ARG A 384 -2.15 -32.49 8.68
C ARG A 384 -1.17 -31.81 7.72
N ALA A 385 -1.31 -30.51 7.50
CA ALA A 385 -0.37 -29.72 6.71
C ALA A 385 1.05 -29.76 7.30
N THR A 386 1.22 -29.53 8.62
CA THR A 386 2.54 -29.63 9.29
C THR A 386 3.19 -31.00 9.07
N ARG A 387 2.41 -32.08 9.26
CA ARG A 387 2.90 -33.45 9.08
C ARG A 387 3.30 -33.72 7.63
N ARG A 388 2.55 -33.19 6.67
CA ARG A 388 2.85 -33.32 5.24
C ARG A 388 4.14 -32.59 4.88
N VAL A 389 4.38 -31.40 5.41
CA VAL A 389 5.66 -30.69 5.25
C VAL A 389 6.82 -31.54 5.76
N GLY A 390 6.68 -32.15 6.95
CA GLY A 390 7.70 -33.06 7.50
C GLY A 390 7.93 -34.29 6.62
N LEU A 391 6.85 -34.89 6.10
CA LEU A 391 6.91 -36.04 5.19
C LEU A 391 7.64 -35.73 3.87
N LEU A 392 7.40 -34.54 3.30
CA LEU A 392 7.98 -34.11 2.02
C LEU A 392 9.44 -33.67 2.14
N THR A 393 9.79 -33.02 3.25
CA THR A 393 11.12 -32.45 3.49
C THR A 393 12.07 -33.39 4.22
N GLY A 394 11.54 -34.41 4.91
CA GLY A 394 12.30 -35.26 5.84
C GLY A 394 12.62 -34.57 7.17
N LEU A 395 12.15 -33.33 7.38
CA LEU A 395 12.38 -32.58 8.62
C LEU A 395 11.39 -33.01 9.71
N VAL A 396 11.85 -32.96 10.96
CA VAL A 396 11.00 -33.24 12.13
C VAL A 396 10.17 -31.99 12.44
N THR A 397 8.94 -31.95 11.93
CA THR A 397 8.04 -30.82 12.15
C THR A 397 7.18 -30.97 13.42
N THR A 398 6.96 -32.18 13.91
CA THR A 398 6.15 -32.45 15.11
C THR A 398 7.01 -32.91 16.29
N SER A 399 6.75 -32.45 17.51
CA SER A 399 7.39 -32.99 18.73
C SER A 399 6.71 -34.28 19.20
N SER A 400 7.42 -35.06 20.04
CA SER A 400 6.86 -36.18 20.81
C SER A 400 5.97 -35.71 21.97
N THR A 401 6.12 -34.45 22.39
CA THR A 401 5.17 -33.73 23.26
C THR A 401 4.06 -33.12 22.40
N ASN A 402 2.90 -32.76 22.97
CA ASN A 402 1.75 -32.18 22.25
C ASN A 402 2.00 -30.80 21.58
N SER A 403 3.24 -30.48 21.20
CA SER A 403 3.69 -29.22 20.61
C SER A 403 4.43 -29.47 19.28
N SER A 404 4.47 -28.46 18.41
CA SER A 404 5.22 -28.51 17.15
C SER A 404 6.69 -28.15 17.38
N ASN A 405 7.61 -28.71 16.60
CA ASN A 405 8.98 -28.18 16.48
C ASN A 405 9.06 -27.10 15.39
N ALA A 406 8.00 -26.95 14.60
CA ALA A 406 7.85 -25.89 13.63
C ALA A 406 7.17 -24.66 14.27
N GLU A 407 7.49 -23.49 13.74
CA GLU A 407 6.73 -22.27 14.00
C GLU A 407 5.27 -22.44 13.51
N PRO A 408 4.27 -21.83 14.19
CA PRO A 408 2.91 -21.82 13.68
C PRO A 408 2.84 -21.21 12.26
N PHE A 409 1.86 -21.63 11.47
CA PHE A 409 1.71 -21.09 10.12
C PHE A 409 1.38 -19.59 10.18
N GLN A 410 2.18 -18.79 9.50
CA GLN A 410 1.88 -17.39 9.22
C GLN A 410 1.11 -17.31 7.90
N ILE A 411 -0.15 -16.87 7.97
CA ILE A 411 -0.94 -16.55 6.79
C ILE A 411 -0.79 -15.05 6.62
N VAL A 412 -0.13 -14.63 5.55
CA VAL A 412 0.23 -13.23 5.32
C VAL A 412 -0.63 -12.67 4.20
N ASN A 413 -1.29 -11.54 4.46
CA ASN A 413 -2.00 -10.75 3.47
C ASN A 413 -1.20 -9.48 3.20
N TYR A 414 -0.76 -9.31 1.95
CA TYR A 414 -0.07 -8.11 1.51
C TYR A 414 -1.08 -7.13 0.92
N GLY A 415 -1.09 -5.91 1.47
CA GLY A 415 -1.84 -4.77 0.94
C GLY A 415 -1.15 -4.06 -0.22
N ILE A 416 -1.48 -2.79 -0.41
CA ILE A 416 -0.95 -2.00 -1.52
C ILE A 416 0.55 -1.81 -1.36
N GLY A 417 1.31 -2.28 -2.34
CA GLY A 417 2.77 -2.33 -2.30
C GLY A 417 3.31 -3.17 -1.14
N GLY A 418 2.51 -4.06 -0.53
CA GLY A 418 2.94 -4.86 0.60
C GLY A 418 4.29 -5.53 0.35
N MET A 419 5.16 -5.50 1.35
CA MET A 419 6.54 -5.99 1.21
C MET A 419 7.07 -6.54 2.51
N TYR A 420 8.15 -7.31 2.39
CA TYR A 420 9.06 -7.56 3.47
C TYR A 420 10.49 -7.47 2.91
N ASN A 421 11.30 -6.59 3.47
CA ASN A 421 12.67 -6.38 3.03
C ASN A 421 13.52 -7.67 3.17
N PRO A 422 14.62 -7.79 2.41
CA PRO A 422 15.56 -8.91 2.56
C PRO A 422 16.01 -9.07 4.00
N HIS A 423 15.86 -10.28 4.55
CA HIS A 423 16.24 -10.61 5.92
C HIS A 423 16.62 -12.09 6.01
N PHE A 424 17.22 -12.46 7.15
CA PHE A 424 17.42 -13.84 7.53
C PHE A 424 16.36 -14.25 8.55
N ASP A 425 15.74 -15.41 8.36
CA ASP A 425 14.75 -15.96 9.29
C ASP A 425 15.37 -16.45 10.60
N THR A 426 16.69 -16.66 10.63
CA THR A 426 17.38 -17.11 11.83
C THR A 426 17.40 -16.00 12.88
N LEU A 427 16.83 -16.28 14.06
CA LEU A 427 16.76 -15.34 15.19
C LEU A 427 18.12 -15.04 15.86
N ASN A 428 19.21 -15.70 15.43
CA ASN A 428 20.52 -15.61 16.07
C ASN A 428 21.59 -15.25 15.03
N SER A 429 21.77 -13.95 14.76
CA SER A 429 22.72 -13.41 13.78
C SER A 429 24.19 -13.45 14.24
N ILE A 430 24.51 -14.07 15.38
CA ILE A 430 25.87 -14.11 15.93
C ILE A 430 26.78 -15.12 15.21
N LEU A 431 26.24 -16.04 14.39
CA LEU A 431 27.03 -17.15 13.84
C LEU A 431 27.61 -16.94 12.42
N PHE A 432 27.39 -15.79 11.78
CA PHE A 432 27.92 -15.53 10.44
C PHE A 432 28.43 -14.09 10.25
N ARG A 433 29.29 -13.63 11.16
CA ARG A 433 30.23 -12.53 10.90
C ARG A 433 31.64 -13.06 10.74
#